data_AF-A0A1V6AL97-F1
#
_entry.id   AF-A0A1V6AL97-F1
#
_cell.length_a   1.000
_cell.length_b   1.000
_cell.length_c   1.000
_cell.angle_alpha   90.00
_cell.angle_beta   90.00
_cell.angle_gamma   90.00
#
_symmetry.space_group_name_H-M   'P 1'
#
loop_
_entity.id
_entity.type
_entity.pdbx_description
1 polymer ?
#
loop_
_entity_poly.entity_id
_entity_poly.type
_entity_poly.pdbx_seq_one_letter_code
_entity_poly.pdbx_strand_id
1 'polypeptide(L)'
;MRPTVPCHGRKGKRMKLRIRYENELQILELNAEDTEKLWVSLSLEGEGLSQDEKEQLIQDTWEERFNKPEYNNWHKETRHIGLSKAKPGKDEDEDDVDSSEPLMSEVFDDRIFRKDELERKKREDYEDWCDRIRAAMKPDYAEMIIAIHLDGMEPCEYAESIGEKPNTLNHRLQRAEKKFKEIFPRTSF
;
A
#
# COMPACT_ATOMS: atom_id res chain seq x y z
N MET A 1 2.36 49.43 -59.42
CA MET A 1 2.76 48.12 -58.84
C MET A 1 2.99 48.33 -57.34
N ARG A 2 2.14 47.77 -56.49
CA ARG A 2 2.33 47.82 -55.03
C ARG A 2 3.22 46.63 -54.64
N PRO A 3 4.28 46.82 -53.84
CA PRO A 3 5.13 45.72 -53.43
C PRO A 3 4.40 44.89 -52.37
N THR A 4 4.32 43.59 -52.62
CA THR A 4 3.79 42.57 -51.72
C THR A 4 4.70 42.48 -50.50
N VAL A 5 4.16 42.77 -49.31
CA VAL A 5 4.84 42.56 -48.03
C VAL A 5 5.05 41.05 -47.81
N PRO A 6 6.27 40.58 -47.49
CA PRO A 6 6.49 39.18 -47.15
C PRO A 6 5.82 38.88 -45.80
N CYS A 7 4.80 38.02 -45.82
CA CYS A 7 4.21 37.45 -44.61
C CYS A 7 5.29 36.64 -43.88
N HIS A 8 5.90 37.21 -42.86
CA HIS A 8 6.80 36.51 -41.98
C HIS A 8 5.96 35.49 -41.20
N GLY A 9 6.11 34.21 -41.53
CA GLY A 9 5.48 33.11 -40.81
C GLY A 9 5.81 33.24 -39.32
N ARG A 10 4.76 33.37 -38.49
CA ARG A 10 4.90 33.29 -37.03
C ARG A 10 5.53 31.94 -36.72
N LYS A 11 6.74 31.94 -36.17
CA LYS A 11 7.35 30.72 -35.62
C LYS A 11 6.34 30.12 -34.64
N GLY A 12 5.80 28.94 -34.93
CA GLY A 12 4.79 28.30 -34.11
C GLY A 12 5.30 28.19 -32.67
N LYS A 13 4.52 28.72 -31.72
CA LYS A 13 4.81 28.61 -30.30
C LYS A 13 4.72 27.12 -29.94
N ARG A 14 5.85 26.52 -29.54
CA ARG A 14 5.92 25.13 -29.08
C ARG A 14 5.68 25.10 -27.58
N MET A 15 4.77 24.25 -27.13
CA MET A 15 4.45 24.08 -25.71
C MET A 15 5.60 23.35 -25.01
N LYS A 16 5.92 23.73 -23.77
CA LYS A 16 6.88 23.02 -22.92
C LYS A 16 6.14 22.30 -21.79
N LEU A 17 6.01 20.98 -21.89
CA LEU A 17 5.38 20.15 -20.87
C LEU A 17 6.43 19.71 -19.84
N ARG A 18 6.15 19.94 -18.55
CA ARG A 18 6.97 19.46 -17.44
C ARG A 18 6.45 18.10 -16.99
N ILE A 19 7.28 17.08 -17.14
CA ILE A 19 6.97 15.71 -16.72
C ILE A 19 7.96 15.32 -15.63
N ARG A 20 7.45 14.67 -14.58
CA ARG A 20 8.29 14.04 -13.58
C ARG A 20 8.66 12.63 -14.03
N TYR A 21 9.95 12.32 -13.95
CA TYR A 21 10.48 10.97 -14.15
C TYR A 21 11.42 10.69 -12.98
N GLU A 22 11.11 9.66 -12.18
CA GLU A 22 11.80 9.39 -10.92
C GLU A 22 11.76 10.63 -10.00
N ASN A 23 12.93 11.14 -9.58
CA ASN A 23 13.01 12.34 -8.75
C ASN A 23 13.11 13.65 -9.55
N GLU A 24 13.27 13.60 -10.87
CA GLU A 24 13.62 14.76 -11.67
C GLU A 24 12.46 15.28 -12.55
N LEU A 25 12.45 16.59 -12.77
CA LEU A 25 11.53 17.23 -13.71
C LEU A 25 12.22 17.40 -15.06
N GLN A 26 11.68 16.74 -16.07
CA GLN A 26 12.10 16.86 -17.46
C GLN A 26 11.15 17.78 -18.23
N ILE A 27 11.68 18.48 -19.24
CA ILE A 27 10.90 19.37 -20.09
C ILE A 27 10.85 18.78 -21.50
N LEU A 28 9.65 18.48 -21.97
CA LEU A 28 9.38 18.03 -23.33
C LEU A 28 8.80 19.17 -24.17
N GLU A 29 9.42 19.44 -25.31
CA GLU A 29 8.92 20.40 -26.28
C GLU A 29 7.93 19.71 -27.22
N LEU A 30 6.68 20.17 -27.19
CA LEU A 30 5.58 19.60 -27.98
C LEU A 30 5.26 20.49 -29.17
N ASN A 31 5.03 19.84 -30.32
CA ASN A 31 4.49 20.49 -31.50
C ASN A 31 2.96 20.65 -31.37
N ALA A 32 2.36 21.50 -32.20
CA ALA A 32 0.91 21.75 -32.16
C ALA A 32 0.07 20.46 -32.28
N GLU A 33 0.46 19.54 -33.18
CA GLU A 33 -0.21 18.24 -33.34
C GLU A 33 -0.14 17.37 -32.07
N ASP A 34 1.00 17.39 -31.37
CA ASP A 34 1.19 16.58 -30.16
C ASP A 34 0.45 17.18 -28.97
N THR A 35 0.38 18.52 -28.88
CA THR A 35 -0.45 19.22 -27.89
C THR A 35 -1.94 18.89 -28.08
N GLU A 36 -2.43 18.82 -29.32
CA GLU A 36 -3.82 18.42 -29.61
C GLU A 36 -4.09 16.97 -29.24
N LYS A 37 -3.16 16.04 -29.57
CA LYS A 37 -3.27 14.63 -29.14
C LYS A 37 -3.29 14.50 -27.63
N LEU A 38 -2.46 15.26 -26.91
CA LEU A 38 -2.44 15.29 -25.44
C LEU A 38 -3.75 15.84 -24.86
N TRP A 39 -4.30 16.91 -25.45
CA TRP A 39 -5.59 17.47 -25.06
C TRP A 39 -6.72 16.42 -25.14
N VAL A 40 -6.77 15.67 -26.24
CA VAL A 40 -7.72 14.56 -26.42
C VAL A 40 -7.44 13.42 -25.44
N SER A 41 -6.17 13.04 -25.27
CA SER A 41 -5.78 11.93 -24.37
C SER A 41 -6.09 12.23 -22.90
N LEU A 42 -5.95 13.49 -22.48
CA LEU A 42 -6.30 13.95 -21.15
C LEU A 42 -7.81 14.14 -20.96
N SER A 43 -8.60 14.00 -22.04
CA SER A 43 -10.06 14.17 -22.04
C SER A 43 -10.47 15.56 -21.53
N LEU A 44 -9.78 16.61 -22.00
CA LEU A 44 -10.04 17.98 -21.59
C LEU A 44 -11.14 18.59 -22.48
N GLU A 45 -12.09 19.29 -21.85
CA GLU A 45 -13.20 19.96 -22.53
C GLU A 45 -13.07 21.49 -22.34
N GLY A 46 -13.34 22.26 -23.40
CA GLY A 46 -13.26 23.72 -23.36
C GLY A 46 -13.22 24.35 -24.75
N GLU A 47 -14.35 24.92 -25.19
CA GLU A 47 -14.44 25.71 -26.41
C GLU A 47 -14.09 27.18 -26.14
N GLY A 48 -13.32 27.81 -27.03
CA GLY A 48 -13.01 29.25 -26.95
C GLY A 48 -11.86 29.68 -26.02
N LEU A 49 -11.14 28.73 -25.40
CA LEU A 49 -9.96 29.04 -24.57
C LEU A 49 -8.77 29.51 -25.41
N SER A 50 -8.02 30.48 -24.89
CA SER A 50 -6.74 30.93 -25.45
C SER A 50 -5.74 29.77 -25.47
N GLN A 51 -4.78 29.80 -26.40
CA GLN A 51 -3.72 28.78 -26.46
C GLN A 51 -2.98 28.67 -25.12
N ASP A 52 -2.73 29.78 -24.44
CA ASP A 52 -2.00 29.81 -23.17
C ASP A 52 -2.82 29.17 -22.03
N GLU A 53 -4.14 29.34 -22.04
CA GLU A 53 -5.04 28.71 -21.06
C GLU A 53 -5.13 27.19 -21.28
N LYS A 54 -5.13 26.76 -22.55
CA LYS A 54 -5.08 25.34 -22.89
C LYS A 54 -3.77 24.69 -22.46
N GLU A 55 -2.65 25.35 -22.71
CA GLU A 55 -1.32 24.88 -22.27
C GLU A 55 -1.26 24.77 -20.74
N GLN A 56 -1.81 25.74 -20.01
CA GLN A 56 -1.88 25.70 -18.54
C GLN A 56 -2.76 24.55 -18.04
N LEU A 57 -3.94 24.34 -18.61
CA LEU A 57 -4.83 23.24 -18.27
C LEU A 57 -4.20 21.87 -18.53
N ILE A 58 -3.51 21.69 -19.65
CA ILE A 58 -2.76 20.46 -19.94
C ILE A 58 -1.71 20.24 -18.86
N GLN A 59 -0.94 21.27 -18.49
CA GLN A 59 0.10 21.15 -17.48
C GLN A 59 -0.47 20.82 -16.09
N ASP A 60 -1.55 21.48 -15.68
CA ASP A 60 -2.17 21.29 -14.37
C ASP A 60 -2.79 19.88 -14.25
N THR A 61 -3.46 19.42 -15.31
CA THR A 61 -4.03 18.07 -15.34
C THR A 61 -2.97 16.98 -15.43
N TRP A 62 -1.86 17.23 -16.13
CA TRP A 62 -0.70 16.33 -16.13
C TRP A 62 -0.04 16.25 -14.75
N GLU A 63 0.11 17.39 -14.07
CA GLU A 63 0.69 17.46 -12.74
C GLU A 63 -0.15 16.64 -11.74
N GLU A 64 -1.47 16.79 -11.77
CA GLU A 64 -2.38 16.09 -10.87
C GLU A 64 -2.45 14.59 -11.16
N ARG A 65 -2.57 14.21 -12.44
CA ARG A 65 -2.74 12.79 -12.81
C ARG A 65 -1.45 11.98 -12.79
N PHE A 66 -0.31 12.60 -13.08
CA PHE A 66 0.94 11.88 -13.28
C PHE A 66 2.04 12.35 -12.34
N ASN A 67 2.42 13.64 -12.35
CA ASN A 67 3.63 14.08 -11.62
C ASN A 67 3.51 13.91 -10.10
N LYS A 68 2.34 14.21 -9.51
CA LYS A 68 2.10 14.02 -8.06
C LYS A 68 2.06 12.55 -7.66
N PRO A 69 1.27 11.67 -8.32
CA PRO A 69 1.35 10.24 -8.07
C PRO A 69 2.75 9.67 -8.26
N GLU A 70 3.46 10.06 -9.31
CA GLU A 70 4.81 9.57 -9.61
C GLU A 70 5.80 9.98 -8.51
N TYR A 71 5.71 11.22 -8.01
CA TYR A 71 6.49 11.65 -6.86
C TYR A 71 6.23 10.79 -5.62
N ASN A 72 4.95 10.59 -5.31
CA ASN A 72 4.54 9.82 -4.13
C ASN A 72 4.96 8.36 -4.24
N ASN A 73 4.85 7.76 -5.43
CA ASN A 73 5.29 6.41 -5.72
C ASN A 73 6.80 6.30 -5.61
N TRP A 74 7.55 7.18 -6.28
CA TRP A 74 9.02 7.20 -6.18
C TRP A 74 9.49 7.29 -4.73
N HIS A 75 8.93 8.20 -3.92
CA HIS A 75 9.28 8.28 -2.50
C HIS A 75 8.74 7.14 -1.65
N LYS A 76 7.70 6.43 -2.10
CA LYS A 76 7.25 5.21 -1.46
C LYS A 76 8.22 4.07 -1.69
N GLU A 77 8.64 3.89 -2.93
CA GLU A 77 9.57 2.82 -3.30
C GLU A 77 10.96 3.13 -2.76
N THR A 78 11.50 4.33 -2.95
CA THR A 78 12.87 4.68 -2.51
C THR A 78 13.03 5.01 -1.02
N ARG A 79 11.98 4.81 -0.21
CA ARG A 79 11.96 5.15 1.22
C ARG A 79 12.96 4.32 2.05
N HIS A 80 13.36 3.16 1.54
CA HIS A 80 14.38 2.29 2.15
C HIS A 80 15.79 2.63 1.68
N ILE A 81 15.96 3.40 0.59
CA ILE A 81 17.28 3.71 0.04
C ILE A 81 18.02 4.63 1.02
N GLY A 82 19.12 4.12 1.56
CA GLY A 82 19.94 4.79 2.56
C GLY A 82 21.41 4.46 2.41
N LEU A 83 22.22 5.00 3.32
CA LEU A 83 23.63 4.62 3.42
C LEU A 83 23.74 3.42 4.36
N SER A 84 23.65 2.22 3.81
CA SER A 84 23.94 1.02 4.58
C SER A 84 25.43 0.92 4.92
N LYS A 85 25.78 0.22 6.00
CA LYS A 85 27.18 -0.19 6.24
C LYS A 85 27.56 -1.45 5.46
N ALA A 86 26.66 -1.98 4.63
CA ALA A 86 26.98 -3.12 3.78
C ALA A 86 28.15 -2.71 2.88
N LYS A 87 29.20 -3.54 2.89
CA LYS A 87 30.36 -3.36 2.02
C LYS A 87 30.41 -4.54 1.08
N PRO A 88 30.73 -4.31 -0.20
CA PRO A 88 31.05 -5.41 -1.08
C PRO A 88 32.23 -6.18 -0.50
N GLY A 89 32.25 -7.46 -0.84
CA GLY A 89 33.37 -8.34 -0.57
C GLY A 89 34.70 -7.80 -1.11
N LYS A 90 35.81 -8.32 -0.58
CA LYS A 90 37.16 -7.91 -1.01
C LYS A 90 37.66 -8.72 -2.20
N ASP A 91 37.02 -9.86 -2.48
CA ASP A 91 37.41 -10.82 -3.49
C ASP A 91 36.53 -10.68 -4.75
N GLU A 92 37.11 -10.85 -5.95
CA GLU A 92 36.42 -10.68 -7.24
C GLU A 92 35.28 -11.68 -7.48
N ASP A 93 35.19 -12.73 -6.66
CA ASP A 93 34.15 -13.78 -6.68
C ASP A 93 33.02 -13.54 -5.64
N GLU A 94 33.10 -12.49 -4.81
CA GLU A 94 32.04 -12.16 -3.84
C GLU A 94 30.92 -11.35 -4.51
N ASP A 95 29.68 -11.80 -4.35
CA ASP A 95 28.48 -11.18 -4.92
C ASP A 95 28.41 -9.67 -4.61
N ASP A 96 28.04 -8.87 -5.60
CA ASP A 96 27.76 -7.44 -5.43
C ASP A 96 26.68 -7.26 -4.36
N VAL A 97 27.09 -6.80 -3.17
CA VAL A 97 26.16 -6.54 -2.07
C VAL A 97 25.45 -5.22 -2.36
N ASP A 98 24.12 -5.27 -2.49
CA ASP A 98 23.32 -4.06 -2.64
C ASP A 98 23.46 -3.18 -1.39
N SER A 99 24.30 -2.15 -1.51
CA SER A 99 24.56 -1.18 -0.44
C SER A 99 23.46 -0.14 -0.28
N SER A 100 22.44 -0.14 -1.13
CA SER A 100 21.35 0.84 -1.09
C SER A 100 20.31 0.52 -0.01
N GLU A 101 20.13 -0.76 0.35
CA GLU A 101 19.22 -1.19 1.41
C GLU A 101 19.93 -1.33 2.77
N PRO A 102 19.29 -0.91 3.88
CA PRO A 102 19.87 -1.04 5.22
C PRO A 102 19.94 -2.50 5.67
N LEU A 103 20.99 -2.84 6.43
CA LEU A 103 21.10 -4.16 7.06
C LEU A 103 20.02 -4.33 8.14
N MET A 104 19.63 -5.58 8.44
CA MET A 104 18.67 -5.88 9.52
C MET A 104 19.07 -5.25 10.86
N SER A 105 20.38 -5.15 11.15
CA SER A 105 20.91 -4.54 12.37
C SER A 105 20.86 -3.02 12.41
N GLU A 106 20.56 -2.37 11.29
CA GLU A 106 20.55 -0.91 11.15
C GLU A 106 19.14 -0.32 11.27
N VAL A 107 18.11 -1.15 11.06
CA VAL A 107 16.71 -0.75 11.20
C VAL A 107 16.31 -0.82 12.67
N PHE A 108 15.48 0.14 13.11
CA PHE A 108 14.99 0.21 14.49
C PHE A 108 14.08 -0.98 14.85
N ASP A 109 13.30 -1.47 13.88
CA ASP A 109 12.42 -2.63 14.02
C ASP A 109 12.80 -3.72 13.00
N ASP A 110 13.50 -4.75 13.45
CA ASP A 110 13.95 -5.88 12.63
C ASP A 110 12.80 -6.82 12.23
N ARG A 111 11.63 -6.67 12.86
CA ARG A 111 10.43 -7.47 12.58
C ARG A 111 9.93 -7.27 11.15
N ILE A 112 10.24 -6.13 10.53
CA ILE A 112 9.87 -5.84 9.14
C ILE A 112 10.45 -6.89 8.19
N PHE A 113 11.69 -7.34 8.44
CA PHE A 113 12.34 -8.38 7.65
C PHE A 113 11.86 -9.80 7.98
N ARG A 114 11.31 -10.01 9.18
CA ARG A 114 10.83 -11.32 9.66
C ARG A 114 9.31 -11.42 9.64
N LYS A 115 8.62 -10.61 8.85
CA LYS A 115 7.16 -10.56 8.84
C LYS A 115 6.54 -11.93 8.55
N ASP A 116 7.06 -12.63 7.55
CA ASP A 116 6.56 -13.96 7.16
C ASP A 116 6.79 -15.02 8.25
N GLU A 117 7.96 -15.00 8.90
CA GLU A 117 8.27 -15.89 10.01
C GLU A 117 7.34 -15.62 11.21
N LEU A 118 7.10 -14.34 11.52
CA LEU A 118 6.19 -13.93 12.58
C LEU A 118 4.73 -14.32 12.27
N GLU A 119 4.29 -14.17 11.01
CA GLU A 119 2.95 -14.59 10.58
C GLU A 119 2.79 -16.10 10.66
N ARG A 120 3.80 -16.85 10.20
CA ARG A 120 3.81 -18.31 10.33
C ARG A 120 3.76 -18.73 11.79
N LYS A 121 4.59 -18.14 12.65
CA LYS A 121 4.61 -18.44 14.08
C LYS A 121 3.28 -18.11 14.75
N LYS A 122 2.67 -16.97 14.41
CA LYS A 122 1.33 -16.61 14.91
C LYS A 122 0.28 -17.65 14.51
N ARG A 123 0.33 -18.17 13.28
CA ARG A 123 -0.58 -19.21 12.82
C ARG A 123 -0.34 -20.53 13.55
N GLU A 124 0.92 -20.94 13.69
CA GLU A 124 1.29 -22.15 14.44
C GLU A 124 0.84 -22.03 15.91
N ASP A 125 1.09 -20.88 16.55
CA ASP A 125 0.63 -20.60 17.91
C ASP A 125 -0.92 -20.66 17.99
N TYR A 126 -1.63 -20.11 17.01
CA TYR A 126 -3.11 -20.16 16.94
C TYR A 126 -3.64 -21.60 16.78
N GLU A 127 -3.07 -22.39 15.87
CA GLU A 127 -3.46 -23.78 15.63
C GLU A 127 -3.19 -24.63 16.89
N ASP A 128 -2.02 -24.47 17.50
CA ASP A 128 -1.64 -25.12 18.76
C ASP A 128 -2.63 -24.77 19.89
N TRP A 129 -3.06 -23.50 19.99
CA TRP A 129 -4.07 -23.09 20.97
C TRP A 129 -5.42 -23.73 20.68
N CYS A 130 -5.88 -23.75 19.44
CA CYS A 130 -7.15 -24.38 19.07
C CYS A 130 -7.18 -25.86 19.42
N ASP A 131 -6.11 -26.60 19.10
CA ASP A 131 -6.01 -28.02 19.37
C ASP A 131 -5.97 -28.32 20.87
N ARG A 132 -5.23 -27.52 21.64
CA ARG A 132 -5.20 -27.64 23.11
C ARG A 132 -6.58 -27.41 23.72
N ILE A 133 -7.36 -26.46 23.21
CA ILE A 133 -8.71 -26.15 23.71
C ILE A 133 -9.68 -27.28 23.34
N ARG A 134 -9.67 -27.74 22.09
CA ARG A 134 -10.52 -28.86 21.63
C ARG A 134 -10.22 -30.16 22.37
N ALA A 135 -8.95 -30.42 22.72
CA ALA A 135 -8.56 -31.60 23.48
C ALA A 135 -9.01 -31.55 24.96
N ALA A 136 -9.04 -30.36 25.56
CA ALA A 136 -9.31 -30.20 27.00
C ALA A 136 -10.80 -30.04 27.34
N MET A 137 -11.63 -29.58 26.40
CA MET A 137 -13.03 -29.21 26.65
C MET A 137 -14.02 -29.93 25.73
N LYS A 138 -15.31 -29.87 26.08
CA LYS A 138 -16.39 -30.35 25.20
C LYS A 138 -16.42 -29.51 23.92
N PRO A 139 -16.73 -30.12 22.75
CA PRO A 139 -16.68 -29.43 21.45
C PRO A 139 -17.49 -28.13 21.44
N ASP A 140 -18.73 -28.16 21.95
CA ASP A 140 -19.60 -26.98 22.04
C ASP A 140 -19.02 -25.81 22.85
N TYR A 141 -18.18 -26.10 23.85
CA TYR A 141 -17.52 -25.06 24.65
C TYR A 141 -16.18 -24.64 24.03
N ALA A 142 -15.46 -25.58 23.42
CA ALA A 142 -14.21 -25.31 22.74
C ALA A 142 -14.41 -24.35 21.55
N GLU A 143 -15.34 -24.67 20.64
CA GLU A 143 -15.63 -23.84 19.47
C GLU A 143 -16.13 -22.44 19.85
N MET A 144 -16.91 -22.34 20.94
CA MET A 144 -17.38 -21.04 21.45
C MET A 144 -16.26 -20.17 22.01
N ILE A 145 -15.32 -20.76 22.75
CA ILE A 145 -14.16 -20.03 23.27
C ILE A 145 -13.22 -19.63 22.13
N ILE A 146 -13.01 -20.50 21.15
CA ILE A 146 -12.20 -20.20 19.97
C ILE A 146 -12.82 -19.04 19.18
N ALA A 147 -14.10 -19.13 18.83
CA ALA A 147 -14.78 -18.11 18.04
C ALA A 147 -14.77 -16.72 18.72
N ILE A 148 -15.02 -16.67 20.04
CA ILE A 148 -15.15 -15.39 20.75
C ILE A 148 -13.80 -14.83 21.17
N HIS A 149 -12.91 -15.65 21.75
CA HIS A 149 -11.66 -15.18 22.36
C HIS A 149 -10.43 -15.29 21.45
N LEU A 150 -10.40 -16.23 20.50
CA LEU A 150 -9.29 -16.38 19.55
C LEU A 150 -9.59 -15.71 18.20
N ASP A 151 -10.81 -15.88 17.66
CA ASP A 151 -11.20 -15.28 16.37
C ASP A 151 -11.80 -13.86 16.52
N GLY A 152 -12.14 -13.45 17.75
CA GLY A 152 -12.65 -12.11 18.05
C GLY A 152 -14.08 -11.85 17.57
N MET A 153 -14.91 -12.88 17.38
CA MET A 153 -16.33 -12.70 17.04
C MET A 153 -17.12 -12.15 18.21
N GLU A 154 -18.07 -11.26 17.92
CA GLU A 154 -19.01 -10.78 18.92
C GLU A 154 -19.95 -11.93 19.37
N PRO A 155 -20.23 -12.09 20.68
CA PRO A 155 -21.08 -13.19 21.17
C PRO A 155 -22.47 -13.25 20.53
N CYS A 156 -23.00 -12.11 20.07
CA CYS A 156 -24.27 -12.05 19.35
C CYS A 156 -24.18 -12.66 17.95
N GLU A 157 -23.12 -12.38 17.19
CA GLU A 157 -22.90 -12.93 15.84
C GLU A 157 -22.69 -14.45 15.91
N TYR A 158 -21.96 -14.92 16.93
CA TYR A 158 -21.79 -16.35 17.18
C TYR A 158 -23.11 -17.03 17.62
N ALA A 159 -24.01 -16.32 18.30
CA ALA A 159 -25.32 -16.86 18.64
C ALA A 159 -26.20 -17.05 17.40
N GLU A 160 -26.15 -16.08 16.47
CA GLU A 160 -26.86 -16.14 15.19
C GLU A 160 -26.36 -17.28 14.30
N SER A 161 -25.04 -17.51 14.26
CA SER A 161 -24.44 -18.61 13.46
C SER A 161 -24.86 -20.01 13.93
N ILE A 162 -25.15 -20.16 15.23
CA ILE A 162 -25.65 -21.42 15.83
C ILE A 162 -27.19 -21.47 15.86
N GLY A 163 -27.88 -20.36 15.59
CA GLY A 163 -29.33 -20.26 15.70
C GLY A 163 -29.84 -20.24 17.15
N GLU A 164 -29.00 -19.84 18.11
CA GLU A 164 -29.34 -19.73 19.53
C GLU A 164 -29.71 -18.31 19.93
N LYS A 165 -30.48 -18.18 21.02
CA LYS A 165 -30.81 -16.87 21.58
C LYS A 165 -29.58 -16.30 22.31
N PRO A 166 -29.27 -14.99 22.17
CA PRO A 166 -28.10 -14.37 22.80
C PRO A 166 -28.00 -14.59 24.32
N ASN A 167 -29.13 -14.54 25.04
CA ASN A 167 -29.16 -14.77 26.50
C ASN A 167 -28.77 -16.20 26.90
N THR A 168 -29.17 -17.19 26.10
CA THR A 168 -28.82 -18.59 26.34
C THR A 168 -27.33 -18.81 26.12
N LEU A 169 -26.78 -18.18 25.07
CA LEU A 169 -25.36 -18.25 24.76
C LEU A 169 -24.51 -17.60 25.86
N ASN A 170 -24.90 -16.43 26.38
CA ASN A 170 -24.14 -15.74 27.42
C ASN A 170 -23.99 -16.60 28.70
N HIS A 171 -25.05 -17.26 29.16
CA HIS A 171 -24.95 -18.19 30.29
C HIS A 171 -24.06 -19.42 30.00
N ARG A 172 -24.05 -19.90 28.75
CA ARG A 172 -23.15 -20.99 28.34
C ARG A 172 -21.70 -20.51 28.28
N LEU A 173 -21.46 -19.32 27.74
CA LEU A 173 -20.16 -18.67 27.66
C LEU A 173 -19.54 -18.52 29.05
N GLN A 174 -20.28 -17.98 30.02
CA GLN A 174 -19.81 -17.85 31.40
C GLN A 174 -19.38 -19.20 32.01
N ARG A 175 -20.11 -20.29 31.71
CA ARG A 175 -19.73 -21.63 32.17
C ARG A 175 -18.49 -22.16 31.46
N ALA A 176 -18.37 -21.90 30.16
CA ALA A 176 -17.21 -22.29 29.37
C ALA A 176 -15.96 -21.53 29.85
N GLU A 177 -16.05 -20.23 30.07
CA GLU A 177 -14.97 -19.39 30.59
C GLU A 177 -14.53 -19.81 31.98
N LYS A 178 -15.47 -20.15 32.88
CA LYS A 178 -15.12 -20.65 34.21
C LYS A 178 -14.30 -21.94 34.12
N LYS A 179 -14.73 -22.89 33.29
CA LYS A 179 -14.00 -24.15 33.06
C LYS A 179 -12.67 -23.92 32.36
N PHE A 180 -12.62 -22.99 31.41
CA PHE A 180 -11.41 -22.62 30.72
C PHE A 180 -10.37 -22.07 31.69
N LYS A 181 -10.76 -21.17 32.60
CA LYS A 181 -9.87 -20.63 33.65
C LYS A 181 -9.39 -21.69 34.65
N GLU A 182 -10.21 -22.69 34.95
CA GLU A 182 -9.81 -23.83 35.79
C GLU A 182 -8.73 -24.69 35.11
N ILE A 183 -8.82 -24.89 33.79
CA ILE A 183 -7.88 -25.71 33.00
C ILE A 183 -6.62 -24.92 32.62
N PHE A 184 -6.77 -23.64 32.31
CA PHE A 184 -5.71 -22.74 31.84
C PHE A 184 -5.58 -21.52 32.78
N PRO A 185 -5.00 -21.69 33.99
CA PRO A 185 -4.93 -20.62 34.99
C PRO A 185 -3.93 -19.50 34.68
N ARG A 186 -3.05 -19.67 33.68
CA ARG A 186 -2.03 -18.67 33.30
C ARG A 186 -2.32 -17.93 31.99
N THR A 187 -3.45 -18.20 31.34
CA THR A 187 -3.81 -17.51 30.11
C THR A 187 -4.60 -16.26 30.43
N SER A 188 -4.00 -15.09 30.21
CA SER A 188 -4.70 -13.81 30.16
C SER A 188 -5.15 -13.58 28.72
N PHE A 189 -6.35 -14.07 28.37
CA PHE A 189 -7.12 -13.53 27.26
C PHE A 189 -7.97 -12.38 27.78
#